data_AF-A0A662PN43-F1
#
_entry.id   AF-A0A662PN43-F1
#
_cell.length_a   1.000
_cell.length_b   1.000
_cell.length_c   1.000
_cell.angle_alpha   90.00
_cell.angle_beta   90.00
_cell.angle_gamma   90.00
#
_symmetry.space_group_name_H-M   'P 1'
#
loop_
_entity.id
_entity.type
_entity.pdbx_description
1 polymer ?
#
loop_
_entity_poly.entity_id
_entity_poly.type
_entity_poly.pdbx_seq_one_letter_code
_entity_poly.pdbx_strand_id
1 'polypeptide(L)' 'MKIPEVIWKRAKEKKKRFVLPESSDERILKAASIAASEGLGTPVLLGEPSEIR' A
#
# COMPACT_ATOMS: atom_id res chain seq x y z
N MET A 1 7.57 -17.85 -2.43
CA MET A 1 7.67 -17.48 -1.00
C MET A 1 6.27 -17.11 -0.51
N LYS A 2 5.81 -17.61 0.65
CA LYS A 2 4.50 -17.24 1.24
C LYS A 2 4.72 -16.36 2.47
N ILE A 3 4.01 -15.24 2.55
CA ILE A 3 3.95 -14.42 3.77
C ILE A 3 3.05 -15.12 4.79
N PRO A 4 3.48 -15.32 6.05
CA PRO A 4 2.64 -15.91 7.10
C PRO A 4 1.30 -15.18 7.29
N GLU A 5 0.21 -15.94 7.47
CA GLU A 5 -1.15 -15.38 7.67
C GLU A 5 -1.25 -14.42 8.85
N VAL A 6 -0.46 -14.66 9.91
CA VAL A 6 -0.41 -13.79 11.09
C VAL A 6 0.04 -12.37 10.76
N ILE A 7 0.86 -12.17 9.73
CA ILE A 7 1.33 -10.85 9.31
C ILE A 7 0.16 -10.10 8.64
N TRP A 8 -0.57 -10.76 7.74
CA TRP A 8 -1.74 -10.19 7.08
C TRP A 8 -2.82 -9.79 8.10
N LYS A 9 -3.09 -10.66 9.08
CA LYS A 9 -4.04 -10.37 10.16
C LYS A 9 -3.65 -9.11 10.94
N ARG A 10 -2.39 -9.02 11.38
CA ARG A 10 -1.87 -7.86 12.13
C ARG A 10 -1.93 -6.57 11.31
N ALA A 11 -1.69 -6.64 10.00
CA ALA A 11 -1.81 -5.49 9.10
C ALA A 11 -3.26 -4.98 9.06
N LYS A 12 -4.22 -5.89 8.84
CA LYS A 12 -5.65 -5.56 8.82
C LYS A 12 -6.19 -5.02 10.14
N GLU A 13 -5.67 -5.50 11.28
CA GLU A 13 -6.04 -5.01 12.61
C GLU A 13 -5.50 -3.60 12.89
N LYS A 14 -4.23 -3.33 12.53
CA LYS A 14 -3.57 -2.06 12.87
C LYS A 14 -3.77 -0.95 11.83
N LYS A 15 -4.05 -1.32 10.56
CA LYS A 15 -4.27 -0.42 9.42
C LYS A 15 -3.31 0.78 9.39
N LYS A 16 -2.01 0.49 9.51
CA LYS A 16 -1.00 1.56 9.66
C LYS A 16 -0.92 2.41 8.40
N ARG A 17 -0.51 3.67 8.58
CA ARG A 17 -0.09 4.56 7.51
C ARG A 17 1.36 4.26 7.13
N PHE A 18 1.67 4.24 5.84
CA PHE A 18 3.03 4.06 5.34
C PHE A 18 3.24 4.85 4.05
N VAL A 19 4.47 5.32 3.83
CA VAL A 19 4.81 6.20 2.71
C VAL A 19 5.41 5.37 1.57
N LEU A 20 5.02 5.67 0.33
CA LEU A 20 5.59 5.10 -0.88
C LEU A 20 6.15 6.25 -1.74
N PRO A 21 7.47 6.52 -1.66
CA PRO A 21 8.08 7.60 -2.44
C PRO A 21 8.15 7.30 -3.94
N GLU A 22 8.11 6.03 -4.35
CA GLU A 22 8.22 5.58 -5.74
C GLU A 22 6.86 5.56 -6.46
N SER A 23 6.02 6.57 -6.24
CA SER A 23 4.63 6.57 -6.75
C SER A 23 4.52 6.77 -8.27
N SER A 24 5.63 7.01 -8.97
CA SER A 24 5.68 6.98 -10.44
C SER A 24 5.81 5.57 -11.03
N ASP A 25 6.06 4.55 -10.19
CA ASP A 25 6.13 3.16 -10.62
C ASP A 25 4.75 2.50 -10.55
N GLU A 26 4.23 2.07 -11.70
CA GLU A 26 2.91 1.45 -11.83
C GLU A 26 2.74 0.21 -10.93
N ARG A 27 3.82 -0.54 -10.67
CA ARG A 27 3.79 -1.72 -9.80
C ARG A 27 3.56 -1.32 -8.34
N ILE A 28 4.15 -0.19 -7.93
CA ILE A 28 3.98 0.38 -6.59
C ILE A 28 2.56 0.93 -6.44
N LEU A 29 2.04 1.63 -7.45
CA LEU A 29 0.65 2.11 -7.48
C LEU A 29 -0.35 0.96 -7.36
N LYS A 30 -0.15 -0.11 -8.13
CA LYS A 30 -0.98 -1.31 -8.06
C LYS A 30 -0.94 -1.94 -6.67
N ALA A 31 0.25 -2.08 -6.07
CA ALA A 31 0.39 -2.62 -4.72
C ALA A 31 -0.29 -1.73 -3.67
N ALA A 32 -0.18 -0.41 -3.78
CA ALA A 32 -0.86 0.55 -2.91
C ALA A 32 -2.38 0.42 -3.00
N SER A 33 -2.93 0.33 -4.22
CA SER A 33 -4.36 0.14 -4.46
C SER A 33 -4.89 -1.16 -3.85
N ILE A 34 -4.15 -2.26 -4.02
CA ILE A 34 -4.50 -3.55 -3.38
C ILE A 34 -4.44 -3.43 -1.86
N ALA A 35 -3.39 -2.82 -1.31
CA ALA A 35 -3.24 -2.69 0.14
C ALA A 35 -4.35 -1.84 0.78
N ALA A 36 -4.78 -0.77 0.10
CA ALA A 36 -5.89 0.05 0.54
C ALA A 36 -7.23 -0.70 0.45
N SER A 37 -7.50 -1.36 -0.68
CA SER A 37 -8.77 -2.07 -0.91
C SER A 37 -8.95 -3.31 -0.03
N GLU A 38 -7.87 -4.03 0.26
CA GLU A 38 -7.89 -5.17 1.19
C GLU A 38 -7.83 -4.76 2.68
N GLY A 39 -7.75 -3.45 2.96
CA GLY A 39 -7.74 -2.91 4.32
C GLY A 39 -6.47 -3.23 5.11
N LEU A 40 -5.33 -3.40 4.43
CA LEU A 40 -4.04 -3.72 5.05
C LEU A 40 -3.37 -2.50 5.71
N GLY A 41 -3.75 -1.31 5.27
CA GLY A 41 -3.21 -0.05 5.75
C GLY A 41 -3.64 1.12 4.87
N THR A 42 -3.06 2.28 5.15
CA THR A 42 -3.33 3.52 4.42
C THR A 42 -2.03 4.00 3.75
N PRO A 43 -1.79 3.64 2.48
CA PRO A 43 -0.62 4.13 1.74
C PRO A 43 -0.71 5.65 1.56
N VAL A 44 0.44 6.31 1.66
CA VAL A 44 0.64 7.74 1.38
C VAL A 44 1.62 7.82 0.23
N LEU A 45 1.11 8.20 -0.95
CA LEU A 45 1.89 8.33 -2.17
C LEU A 45 2.58 9.70 -2.20
N LEU A 46 3.86 9.73 -2.57
CA LEU A 46 4.58 10.98 -2.82
C LEU A 46 4.89 11.11 -4.31
N GLY A 47 4.62 12.30 -4.86
CA GLY A 47 4.89 12.64 -6.26
C GLY A 47 3.91 13.71 -6.74
N GLU A 48 3.90 13.94 -8.05
CA GLU A 48 2.98 14.87 -8.69
C GLU A 48 1.57 14.26 -8.83
N PRO A 49 0.51 14.88 -8.27
CA PRO A 49 -0.85 14.36 -8.36
C PRO A 49 -1.39 14.22 -9.79
N SER A 50 -0.82 14.93 -10.77
CA SER A 50 -1.20 14.78 -12.18
C SER A 50 -0.69 13.47 -12.80
N GLU A 51 0.45 12.97 -12.31
CA GLU A 51 1.08 11.72 -12.76
C GLU A 51 0.55 10.50 -11.99
N ILE A 52 -0.10 10.73 -10.84
CA ILE A 52 -0.62 9.70 -9.93
C ILE A 52 -2.15 9.80 -9.94
N ARG A 53 -2.82 8.99 -10.78
CA ARG A 53 -4.30 9.00 -10.92
C ARG A 53 -4.92 7.61 -10.93
#